data_AF-A0A820S6I7-F1
#
_entry.id   AF-A0A820S6I7-F1
#
_cell.length_a   1.000
_cell.length_b   1.000
_cell.length_c   1.000
_cell.angle_alpha   90.00
_cell.angle_beta   90.00
_cell.angle_gamma   90.00
#
_symmetry.space_group_name_H-M   'P 1'
#
loop_
_entity.id
_entity.type
_entity.pdbx_description
1 polymer ?
#
loop_
_entity_poly.entity_id
_entity_poly.type
_entity_poly.pdbx_seq_one_letter_code
_entity_poly.pdbx_strand_id
1 'polypeptide(L)'
;MDSNKTIHLLRMTVMLNTIGTLCKKSYIIDNREVKLNMNSKLRTIIYNHRSKLKKSDKISLTTIPYQKTNVYVVRDDYLIVYEQLIQKGKRPVLVNIANTPNYNDGYKKGEEGQEEDLFRRSDCFRSL
;
A
#
# COMPACT_ATOMS: atom_id res chain seq x y z
N MET A 1 32.43 -3.00 -2.96
CA MET A 1 31.10 -3.46 -3.38
C MET A 1 30.32 -2.24 -3.83
N ASP A 2 29.66 -2.31 -4.99
CA ASP A 2 28.88 -1.20 -5.55
C ASP A 2 27.61 -0.98 -4.70
N SER A 3 27.49 0.19 -4.08
CA SER A 3 26.42 0.52 -3.10
C SER A 3 25.02 0.29 -3.67
N ASN A 4 24.82 0.52 -4.97
CA ASN A 4 23.54 0.32 -5.63
C ASN A 4 23.15 -1.16 -5.73
N LYS A 5 24.13 -2.04 -5.97
CA LYS A 5 23.89 -3.49 -6.01
C LYS A 5 23.51 -4.01 -4.62
N THR A 6 24.11 -3.47 -3.56
CA THR A 6 23.78 -3.83 -2.17
C THR A 6 22.34 -3.46 -1.80
N ILE A 7 21.90 -2.24 -2.14
CA ILE A 7 20.53 -1.78 -1.85
C ILE A 7 19.49 -2.62 -2.61
N HIS A 8 19.77 -2.91 -3.88
CA HIS A 8 18.89 -3.72 -4.71
C HIS A 8 18.69 -5.14 -4.14
N LEU A 9 19.78 -5.78 -3.74
CA LEU A 9 19.73 -7.09 -3.08
C LEU A 9 18.95 -7.04 -1.77
N LEU A 10 19.14 -5.99 -0.96
CA LEU A 10 18.39 -5.82 0.29
C LEU A 10 16.89 -5.74 0.02
N ARG A 11 16.45 -4.95 -0.97
CA ARG A 11 15.03 -4.82 -1.35
C ARG A 11 14.45 -6.16 -1.80
N MET A 12 15.20 -6.94 -2.58
CA MET A 12 14.79 -8.29 -2.98
C MET A 12 14.67 -9.23 -1.77
N THR A 13 15.64 -9.21 -0.86
CA THR A 13 15.61 -10.02 0.36
C THR A 13 14.40 -9.69 1.22
N VAL A 14 14.07 -8.41 1.40
CA VAL A 14 12.87 -7.99 2.14
C VAL A 14 11.62 -8.53 1.46
N MET A 15 11.51 -8.41 0.14
CA MET A 15 10.35 -8.92 -0.59
C MET A 15 10.18 -10.44 -0.40
N LEU A 16 11.25 -11.21 -0.55
CA LEU A 16 11.23 -12.66 -0.36
C LEU A 16 10.88 -13.05 1.08
N ASN A 17 11.36 -12.28 2.07
CA ASN A 17 11.01 -12.48 3.47
C ASN A 17 9.51 -12.21 3.72
N THR A 18 8.95 -11.16 3.12
CA THR A 18 7.52 -10.86 3.21
C THR A 18 6.67 -11.98 2.60
N ILE A 19 7.05 -12.51 1.44
CA ILE A 19 6.40 -13.69 0.85
C ILE A 19 6.47 -14.89 1.81
N GLY A 20 7.66 -15.19 2.33
CA GLY A 20 7.87 -16.30 3.26
C GLY A 20 7.02 -16.16 4.53
N THR A 21 6.94 -14.94 5.08
CA THR A 21 6.11 -14.58 6.24
C THR A 21 4.63 -14.84 5.98
N LEU A 22 4.12 -14.46 4.80
CA LEU A 22 2.73 -14.67 4.43
C LEU A 22 2.41 -16.16 4.22
N CYS A 23 3.33 -16.92 3.62
CA CYS A 23 3.20 -18.38 3.50
C CYS A 23 3.17 -19.06 4.88
N LYS A 24 4.05 -18.62 5.81
CA LYS A 24 4.12 -19.13 7.19
C LYS A 24 2.92 -18.68 8.04
N LYS A 25 2.27 -17.58 7.67
CA LYS A 25 1.20 -16.90 8.42
C LYS A 25 1.66 -16.39 9.80
N SER A 26 2.96 -16.21 9.99
CA SER A 26 3.54 -15.60 11.18
C SER A 26 4.93 -15.03 10.90
N TYR A 27 5.35 -14.08 11.72
CA TYR A 27 6.72 -13.55 11.76
C TYR A 27 7.17 -13.36 13.21
N ILE A 28 8.48 -13.13 13.41
CA ILE A 28 9.06 -12.89 14.73
C ILE A 28 9.53 -11.44 14.80
N ILE A 29 9.17 -10.77 15.89
CA ILE A 29 9.67 -9.43 16.25
C ILE A 29 9.96 -9.44 17.76
N ASP A 30 11.14 -8.97 18.18
CA ASP A 30 11.56 -8.94 19.58
C ASP A 30 11.36 -10.27 20.33
N ASN A 31 11.74 -11.39 19.69
CA ASN A 31 11.55 -12.76 20.17
C ASN A 31 10.09 -13.18 20.42
N ARG A 32 9.12 -12.42 19.91
CA ARG A 32 7.70 -12.74 19.98
C ARG A 32 7.19 -13.15 18.60
N GLU A 33 6.46 -14.26 18.55
CA GLU A 33 5.76 -14.65 17.34
C GLU A 33 4.47 -13.83 17.20
N VAL A 34 4.32 -13.17 16.05
CA VAL A 34 3.10 -12.49 15.64
C VAL A 34 2.40 -13.36 14.60
N LYS A 35 1.20 -13.83 14.92
CA LYS A 35 0.35 -14.58 13.99
C LYS A 35 -0.45 -13.62 13.11
N LEU A 36 -0.42 -13.88 11.80
CA LEU A 36 -1.19 -13.13 10.82
C LEU A 36 -2.60 -13.69 10.71
N ASN A 37 -3.60 -12.82 10.79
CA ASN A 37 -4.98 -13.21 10.52
C ASN A 37 -5.22 -13.31 9.00
N MET A 38 -4.89 -14.46 8.43
CA MET A 38 -5.04 -14.73 6.99
C MET A 38 -6.45 -15.21 6.59
N ASN A 39 -7.36 -15.35 7.57
CA ASN A 39 -8.71 -15.86 7.35
C ASN A 39 -9.68 -14.78 6.86
N SER A 40 -9.28 -13.51 6.87
CA SER A 40 -10.07 -12.46 6.24
C SER A 40 -10.09 -12.70 4.73
N LYS A 41 -11.27 -13.03 4.19
CA LYS A 41 -11.48 -13.01 2.73
C LYS A 41 -11.29 -11.58 2.25
N LEU A 42 -10.13 -11.29 1.66
CA LEU A 42 -9.90 -10.05 0.93
C LEU A 42 -10.94 -10.01 -0.20
N ARG A 43 -11.69 -8.91 -0.28
CA ARG A 43 -12.66 -8.68 -1.34
C ARG A 43 -12.09 -7.64 -2.29
N THR A 44 -11.47 -8.11 -3.37
CA THR A 44 -11.08 -7.23 -4.49
C THR A 44 -12.32 -6.90 -5.31
N ILE A 45 -12.56 -5.60 -5.55
CA ILE A 45 -13.62 -5.13 -6.45
C ILE A 45 -12.94 -4.43 -7.63
N ILE A 46 -13.19 -4.94 -8.84
CA ILE A 46 -12.67 -4.34 -10.07
C ILE A 46 -13.69 -3.33 -10.59
N TYR A 47 -13.26 -2.07 -10.69
CA TYR A 47 -14.06 -0.99 -11.26
C TYR A 47 -13.66 -0.76 -12.72
N ASN A 48 -14.37 -1.40 -13.66
CA ASN A 48 -14.10 -1.31 -15.10
C ASN A 48 -14.95 -0.25 -15.84
N HIS A 49 -15.50 0.73 -15.12
CA HIS A 49 -16.37 1.73 -15.71
C HIS A 49 -15.57 2.86 -16.33
N ARG A 50 -16.05 3.39 -17.46
CA ARG A 50 -15.54 4.65 -18.02
C ARG A 50 -15.73 5.75 -16.99
N SER A 51 -14.70 6.58 -16.76
CA SER A 51 -14.78 7.70 -15.82
C SER A 51 -16.05 8.51 -16.06
N LYS A 52 -16.87 8.64 -15.01
CA LYS A 52 -18.08 9.48 -15.02
C LYS A 52 -17.76 10.93 -14.66
N LEU A 53 -16.49 11.25 -14.38
CA LEU A 53 -16.06 12.60 -14.05
C LEU A 53 -16.24 13.48 -15.29
N LYS A 54 -17.22 14.37 -15.25
CA LYS A 54 -17.38 15.44 -16.24
C LYS A 54 -16.62 16.65 -15.73
N LYS A 55 -15.72 17.19 -16.55
CA LYS A 55 -15.13 18.51 -16.30
C LYS A 55 -16.29 19.53 -16.31
N SER A 56 -16.52 20.18 -15.19
CA SER A 56 -17.58 21.18 -15.02
C SER A 56 -17.04 22.26 -14.11
N ASP A 57 -17.12 23.51 -14.55
CA ASP A 57 -16.79 24.67 -13.73
C ASP A 57 -17.88 24.95 -12.67
N LYS A 58 -19.02 24.25 -12.79
CA LYS A 58 -20.13 24.29 -11.83
C LYS A 58 -20.08 23.07 -10.92
N ILE A 59 -19.85 23.30 -9.64
CA ILE A 59 -19.98 22.29 -8.58
C ILE A 59 -21.48 22.04 -8.35
N SER A 60 -22.02 20.96 -8.90
CA SER A 60 -23.40 20.52 -8.65
C SER A 60 -23.44 19.64 -7.38
N LEU A 61 -23.09 20.21 -6.23
CA LEU A 61 -23.35 19.57 -4.94
C LEU A 61 -24.63 20.17 -4.37
N THR A 62 -25.73 19.42 -4.42
CA THR A 62 -27.02 19.81 -3.84
C THR A 62 -27.02 19.74 -2.31
N THR A 63 -26.14 18.95 -1.72
CA THR A 63 -25.92 18.85 -0.28
C THR A 63 -24.43 18.80 0.01
N ILE A 64 -23.99 19.59 0.99
CA ILE A 64 -22.60 19.59 1.46
C ILE A 64 -22.53 18.55 2.60
N PRO A 65 -21.89 17.39 2.39
CA PRO A 65 -21.91 16.29 3.37
C PRO A 65 -21.07 16.58 4.63
N TYR A 66 -20.13 17.54 4.55
CA TYR A 66 -19.22 17.88 5.65
C TYR A 66 -18.93 19.39 5.68
N GLN A 67 -18.85 19.97 6.88
CA GLN A 67 -18.62 21.40 7.06
C GLN A 67 -17.24 21.87 6.56
N LYS A 68 -16.23 21.01 6.64
CA LYS A 68 -14.86 21.32 6.19
C LYS A 68 -14.07 20.07 5.83
N THR A 69 -13.10 20.24 4.96
CA THR A 69 -12.05 19.26 4.66
C THR A 69 -10.73 19.81 5.15
N ASN A 70 -10.04 19.07 6.02
CA ASN A 70 -8.69 19.45 6.44
C ASN A 70 -7.68 18.76 5.53
N VAL A 71 -6.76 19.53 4.95
CA VAL A 71 -5.71 19.02 4.05
C VAL A 71 -4.37 19.27 4.71
N TYR A 72 -3.50 18.26 4.69
CA TYR A 72 -2.16 18.32 5.27
C TYR A 72 -1.14 17.83 4.25
N VAL A 73 0.03 18.45 4.26
CA VAL A 73 1.21 17.97 3.54
C VAL A 73 2.22 17.58 4.60
N VAL A 74 2.60 16.31 4.61
CA VAL A 74 3.51 15.73 5.61
C VAL A 74 4.67 15.10 4.87
N ARG A 75 5.89 15.35 5.34
CA ARG A 75 7.12 14.76 4.82
C ARG A 75 7.49 13.54 5.67
N ASP A 76 6.73 12.47 5.53
CA ASP A 76 6.90 11.23 6.29
C ASP A 76 6.52 10.01 5.42
N ASP A 77 6.85 8.81 5.90
CA ASP A 77 6.49 7.54 5.26
C ASP A 77 4.97 7.32 5.30
N TYR A 78 4.40 6.99 4.15
CA TYR A 78 2.94 6.88 4.01
C TYR A 78 2.33 5.76 4.85
N LEU A 79 3.06 4.66 5.13
CA LEU A 79 2.58 3.59 6.01
C LEU A 79 2.69 3.98 7.48
N ILE A 80 3.70 4.77 7.86
CA ILE A 80 3.78 5.35 9.21
C ILE A 80 2.59 6.29 9.45
N VAL A 81 2.30 7.20 8.52
CA VAL A 81 1.14 8.09 8.62
C VAL A 81 -0.18 7.31 8.64
N TYR A 82 -0.30 6.26 7.83
CA TYR A 82 -1.46 5.37 7.82
C TYR A 82 -1.68 4.69 9.19
N GLU A 83 -0.61 4.17 9.80
CA GLU A 83 -0.66 3.58 11.14
C GLU A 83 -1.09 4.60 12.20
N GLN A 84 -0.49 5.80 12.20
CA GLN A 84 -0.86 6.88 13.13
C GLN A 84 -2.35 7.25 13.02
N LEU A 85 -2.92 7.22 11.82
CA LEU A 85 -4.36 7.46 11.61
C LEU A 85 -5.21 6.33 12.19
N ILE A 86 -4.80 5.08 12.04
CA ILE A 86 -5.47 3.92 12.68
C ILE A 86 -5.41 4.05 14.21
N GLN A 87 -4.25 4.39 14.77
CA GLN A 87 -4.08 4.59 16.22
C GLN A 87 -5.00 5.71 16.76
N LYS A 88 -5.35 6.70 15.92
CA LYS A 88 -6.34 7.74 16.23
C LYS A 88 -7.81 7.31 16.00
N GLY A 89 -8.06 6.02 15.80
CA GLY A 89 -9.39 5.45 15.56
C GLY A 89 -9.98 5.77 14.18
N LYS A 90 -9.15 6.18 13.20
CA LYS A 90 -9.60 6.44 11.83
C LYS A 90 -9.57 5.16 10.99
N ARG A 91 -10.25 5.20 9.85
CA ARG A 91 -10.25 4.15 8.80
C ARG A 91 -9.66 4.74 7.52
N PRO A 92 -8.33 4.95 7.46
CA PRO A 92 -7.70 5.56 6.29
C PRO A 92 -7.80 4.68 5.06
N VAL A 93 -7.77 5.31 3.88
CA VAL A 93 -7.62 4.65 2.58
C VAL A 93 -6.31 5.16 1.98
N LEU A 94 -5.50 4.23 1.46
CA LEU A 94 -4.24 4.53 0.82
C LEU A 94 -4.37 4.37 -0.70
N VAL A 95 -3.86 5.32 -1.46
CA VAL A 95 -3.74 5.21 -2.92
C VAL A 95 -2.45 4.46 -3.24
N ASN A 96 -2.54 3.35 -3.98
CA ASN A 96 -1.38 2.70 -4.60
C ASN A 96 -1.08 3.42 -5.92
N ILE A 97 0.14 3.96 -6.06
CA ILE A 97 0.63 4.52 -7.31
C ILE A 97 1.16 3.36 -8.16
N ALA A 98 0.20 2.62 -8.73
CA ALA A 98 0.48 1.38 -9.42
C ALA A 98 1.23 1.61 -10.74
N ASN A 99 2.16 0.71 -11.05
CA ASN A 99 2.80 0.65 -12.35
C ASN A 99 1.79 0.25 -13.44
N THR A 100 2.09 0.60 -14.70
CA THR A 100 1.24 0.18 -15.82
C THR A 100 1.29 -1.35 -16.00
N PRO A 101 0.20 -2.01 -16.46
CA PRO A 101 0.06 -3.47 -16.50
C PRO A 101 1.10 -4.25 -17.33
N ASN A 102 1.94 -3.54 -18.09
CA ASN A 102 3.04 -4.13 -18.86
C ASN A 102 4.36 -4.18 -18.06
N TYR A 103 4.42 -3.62 -16.85
CA TYR A 103 5.59 -3.56 -15.99
C TYR A 103 5.45 -4.53 -14.81
N ASN A 104 5.14 -5.79 -15.13
CA ASN A 104 4.98 -6.84 -14.12
C ASN A 104 6.34 -7.16 -13.47
N ASP A 105 6.37 -7.18 -12.13
CA ASP A 105 7.44 -7.70 -11.26
C ASP A 105 8.55 -6.75 -10.80
N GLY A 106 8.39 -5.42 -10.88
CA GLY A 106 9.39 -4.46 -10.33
C GLY A 106 9.75 -4.74 -8.86
N TYR A 107 8.75 -5.06 -8.04
CA TYR A 107 8.95 -5.41 -6.63
C TYR A 107 9.78 -6.69 -6.41
N LYS A 108 9.70 -7.67 -7.33
CA LYS A 108 10.52 -8.90 -7.28
C LYS A 108 11.96 -8.64 -7.70
N LYS A 109 12.17 -7.61 -8.51
CA LYS A 109 13.46 -7.16 -9.01
C LYS A 109 14.07 -6.07 -8.14
N GLY A 110 13.61 -5.83 -6.92
CA GLY A 110 14.26 -4.83 -6.04
C GLY A 110 14.16 -3.38 -6.52
N GLU A 111 13.20 -3.07 -7.39
CA GLU A 111 12.96 -1.71 -7.89
C GLU A 111 12.50 -0.77 -6.78
N GLU A 112 12.75 0.53 -7.03
CA GLU A 112 12.32 1.62 -6.18
C GLU A 112 10.98 2.18 -6.64
N GLY A 113 10.06 2.34 -5.70
CA GLY A 113 8.76 2.94 -5.95
C GLY A 113 7.80 2.68 -4.80
N GLN A 114 6.76 3.50 -4.76
CA GLN A 114 5.75 3.45 -3.69
C GLN A 114 4.95 2.15 -3.73
N GLU A 115 4.67 1.62 -4.92
CA GLU A 115 4.01 0.32 -5.09
C GLU A 115 4.88 -0.82 -4.55
N GLU A 116 6.16 -0.83 -4.91
CA GLU A 116 7.08 -1.88 -4.50
C GLU A 116 7.30 -1.86 -2.98
N ASP A 117 7.40 -0.69 -2.36
CA ASP A 117 7.45 -0.56 -0.90
C ASP A 117 6.17 -1.02 -0.23
N LEU A 118 5.00 -0.76 -0.83
CA LEU A 118 3.72 -1.25 -0.33
C LEU A 118 3.68 -2.78 -0.37
N PHE A 119 4.15 -3.42 -1.44
CA PHE A 119 4.21 -4.88 -1.55
C PHE A 119 5.25 -5.52 -0.63
N ARG A 120 6.39 -4.86 -0.42
CA ARG A 120 7.40 -5.31 0.54
C ARG A 120 6.90 -5.28 1.98
N ARG A 121 5.91 -4.44 2.32
CA ARG A 121 5.49 -4.17 3.70
C ARG A 121 4.04 -4.57 3.99
N SER A 122 3.34 -5.20 3.06
CA SER A 122 1.95 -5.63 3.23
C SER A 122 1.63 -6.89 2.42
N ASP A 123 0.40 -7.37 2.54
CA ASP A 123 -0.11 -8.48 1.75
C ASP A 123 -0.92 -8.01 0.51
N CYS A 124 -0.80 -6.73 0.15
CA CYS A 124 -1.56 -6.09 -0.93
C CYS A 124 -1.41 -6.79 -2.29
N PHE A 125 -0.26 -7.39 -2.59
CA PHE A 125 -0.03 -8.14 -3.83
C PHE A 125 -0.96 -9.36 -3.98
N ARG A 126 -1.62 -9.83 -2.91
CA ARG A 126 -2.62 -10.92 -2.98
C ARG A 126 -3.97 -10.45 -3.52
N SER A 127 -4.17 -9.14 -3.57
CA SER A 127 -5.43 -8.49 -3.96
C SER A 127 -5.41 -7.94 -5.39
N LEU A 128 -4.23 -7.83 -6.02
CA LEU A 128 -4.00 -7.24 -7.35
C LEU A 128 -3.63 -8.33 -8.35
#